data_AF-A0AAV9KSY9-F1
#
_entry.id   AF-A0AAV9KSY9-F1
#
_cell.length_a   1.000
_cell.length_b   1.000
_cell.length_c   1.000
_cell.angle_alpha   90.00
_cell.angle_beta   90.00
_cell.angle_gamma   90.00
#
_symmetry.space_group_name_H-M   'P 1'
#
loop_
_entity.id
_entity.type
_entity.pdbx_description
1 polymer ?
#
loop_
_entity_poly.entity_id
_entity_poly.type
_entity_poly.pdbx_seq_one_letter_code
_entity_poly.pdbx_strand_id
1 'polypeptide(L)'
;MGGQGKTTCARKLYNNVSIVHHFDIRTWCIISQTYNRRELLQAIFSQVTGSKDNGNKDDVLTDLLRRSLMSKRYLIVLDDMWDCMAWDDLRLCFQMLEIEAK
;
A
#
# COMPACT_ATOMS: atom_id res chain seq x y z
N MET A 1 -17.32 -15.48 -1.46
CA MET A 1 -18.60 -14.81 -1.78
C MET A 1 -18.32 -13.42 -2.34
N GLY A 2 -18.55 -13.22 -3.65
CA GLY A 2 -18.46 -11.92 -4.29
C GLY A 2 -19.71 -11.06 -4.03
N GLY A 3 -19.62 -9.74 -4.22
CA GLY A 3 -20.80 -8.86 -4.26
C GLY A 3 -21.27 -8.24 -2.94
N GLN A 4 -20.56 -8.44 -1.82
CA GLN A 4 -20.95 -7.89 -0.50
C GLN A 4 -20.60 -6.40 -0.31
N GLY A 5 -20.23 -5.68 -1.37
CA GLY A 5 -19.95 -4.24 -1.30
C GLY A 5 -18.69 -3.83 -0.52
N LYS A 6 -17.77 -4.75 -0.19
CA LYS A 6 -16.51 -4.47 0.54
C LYS A 6 -15.70 -3.35 -0.13
N THR A 7 -15.36 -3.55 -1.41
CA THR A 7 -14.66 -2.57 -2.24
C THR A 7 -15.42 -1.25 -2.31
N THR A 8 -16.75 -1.29 -2.41
CA THR A 8 -17.59 -0.07 -2.43
C THR A 8 -17.50 0.71 -1.12
N CYS A 9 -17.55 0.03 0.03
CA CYS A 9 -17.45 0.67 1.34
C CYS A 9 -16.06 1.28 1.56
N ALA A 10 -15.00 0.51 1.26
CA ALA A 10 -13.63 0.99 1.36
C ALA A 10 -13.38 2.19 0.40
N ARG A 11 -13.97 2.19 -0.81
CA ARG A 11 -13.84 3.29 -1.77
C ARG A 11 -14.56 4.56 -1.31
N LYS A 12 -15.70 4.42 -0.62
CA LYS A 12 -16.38 5.56 0.02
C LYS A 12 -15.51 6.20 1.10
N LEU A 13 -14.85 5.39 1.94
CA LEU A 13 -13.93 5.89 2.97
C LEU A 13 -12.71 6.56 2.33
N TYR A 14 -12.08 5.88 1.35
CA TYR A 14 -10.87 6.37 0.68
C TYR A 14 -11.07 7.74 0.01
N ASN A 15 -12.26 7.99 -0.52
CA ASN A 15 -12.63 9.26 -1.18
C ASN A 15 -13.30 10.27 -0.24
N ASN A 16 -13.48 9.94 1.05
CA ASN A 16 -14.04 10.87 2.01
C ASN A 16 -13.13 12.10 2.15
N VAL A 17 -13.73 13.30 2.14
CA VAL A 17 -13.00 14.57 2.20
C VAL A 17 -12.06 14.64 3.42
N SER A 18 -12.50 14.17 4.59
CA SER A 18 -11.67 14.13 5.79
C SER A 18 -10.46 13.20 5.63
N ILE A 19 -10.62 12.05 4.96
CA ILE A 19 -9.53 11.11 4.67
C ILE A 19 -8.56 11.73 3.65
N VAL A 20 -9.09 12.35 2.59
CA VAL A 20 -8.30 13.03 1.56
C VAL A 20 -7.44 14.14 2.16
N HIS A 21 -7.96 14.92 3.10
CA HIS A 21 -7.20 15.99 3.76
C HIS A 21 -6.27 15.49 4.88
N HIS A 22 -6.55 14.34 5.48
CA HIS A 22 -5.75 13.82 6.58
C HIS A 22 -4.48 13.10 6.12
N PHE A 23 -4.53 12.38 5.00
CA PHE A 23 -3.41 11.60 4.50
C PHE A 23 -2.70 12.33 3.35
N ASP A 24 -1.39 12.52 3.50
CA ASP A 24 -0.53 13.14 2.50
C ASP A 24 -0.38 12.20 1.28
N ILE A 25 -0.43 10.89 1.52
CA ILE A 25 -0.32 9.84 0.51
C ILE A 25 -1.48 8.88 0.66
N ARG A 26 -2.12 8.55 -0.47
CA ARG A 26 -3.13 7.50 -0.54
C ARG A 26 -2.86 6.63 -1.75
N THR A 27 -2.87 5.32 -1.56
CA THR A 27 -2.69 4.36 -2.64
C THR A 27 -3.70 3.23 -2.51
N TRP A 28 -4.15 2.73 -3.65
CA TRP A 28 -5.07 1.60 -3.74
C TRP A 28 -4.47 0.55 -4.67
N CYS A 29 -4.25 -0.64 -4.15
CA CYS A 29 -3.69 -1.76 -4.87
C CYS A 29 -4.70 -2.90 -4.91
N ILE A 30 -5.01 -3.38 -6.10
CA ILE A 30 -5.81 -4.58 -6.29
C ILE A 30 -4.83 -5.74 -6.37
N ILE A 31 -4.99 -6.73 -5.50
CA ILE A 31 -4.13 -7.91 -5.44
C ILE A 31 -4.70 -8.96 -6.37
N SER A 32 -3.92 -9.38 -7.37
CA SER A 32 -4.26 -10.51 -8.22
C SER A 32 -4.28 -11.80 -7.42
N GLN A 33 -5.08 -12.77 -7.86
CA GLN A 33 -5.05 -14.14 -7.30
C GLN A 33 -3.64 -14.75 -7.31
N THR A 34 -2.91 -14.53 -8.40
CA THR A 34 -1.49 -14.84 -8.49
C THR A 34 -0.70 -13.69 -7.86
N TYR A 35 -0.40 -13.80 -6.57
CA TYR A 35 0.36 -12.79 -5.85
C TYR A 35 1.79 -12.67 -6.40
N ASN A 36 2.21 -11.45 -6.70
CA ASN A 36 3.58 -11.12 -7.05
C ASN A 36 4.04 -9.92 -6.21
N ARG A 37 4.99 -10.16 -5.31
CA ARG A 37 5.56 -9.15 -4.41
C ARG A 37 6.13 -7.95 -5.16
N ARG A 38 6.88 -8.20 -6.23
CA ARG A 38 7.53 -7.12 -7.00
C ARG A 38 6.51 -6.24 -7.68
N GLU A 39 5.48 -6.83 -8.29
CA GLU A 39 4.39 -6.06 -8.92
C GLU A 39 3.65 -5.20 -7.90
N LEU A 40 3.38 -5.73 -6.70
CA LEU A 40 2.77 -4.95 -5.61
C LEU A 40 3.65 -3.75 -5.22
N LEU A 41 4.94 -3.97 -4.98
CA LEU A 41 5.86 -2.91 -4.58
C LEU A 41 6.00 -1.84 -5.66
N GLN A 42 6.06 -2.24 -6.94
CA GLN A 42 6.08 -1.30 -8.07
C GLN A 42 4.78 -0.50 -8.19
N ALA A 43 3.63 -1.16 -8.01
CA ALA A 43 2.33 -0.50 -8.05
C ALA A 43 2.22 0.56 -6.94
N ILE A 44 2.60 0.22 -5.71
CA ILE A 44 2.62 1.16 -4.59
C ILE A 44 3.63 2.29 -4.86
N PHE A 45 4.86 1.97 -5.24
CA PHE A 45 5.90 2.96 -5.50
C PHE A 45 5.47 3.98 -6.56
N SER A 46 4.85 3.52 -7.64
CA SER A 46 4.37 4.40 -8.71
C SER A 46 3.27 5.35 -8.25
N GLN A 47 2.34 4.88 -7.39
CA GLN A 47 1.29 5.72 -6.83
C GLN A 47 1.83 6.70 -5.77
N VAL A 48 2.84 6.29 -5.00
CA VAL A 48 3.47 7.09 -3.94
C VAL A 48 4.35 8.21 -4.50
N THR A 49 5.11 7.92 -5.56
CA THR A 49 6.15 8.82 -6.08
C THR A 49 5.79 9.47 -7.42
N GLY A 50 4.76 8.99 -8.11
CA GLY A 50 4.47 9.36 -9.50
C GLY A 50 5.52 8.88 -10.51
N SER A 51 6.49 8.06 -10.08
CA SER A 51 7.63 7.61 -10.88
C SER A 51 7.58 6.10 -11.09
N LYS A 52 8.11 5.63 -12.22
CA LYS A 52 8.25 4.19 -12.48
C LYS A 52 9.49 3.64 -11.77
N ASP A 53 9.44 2.36 -11.38
CA ASP A 53 10.63 1.61 -11.01
C ASP A 53 11.52 1.45 -12.27
N ASN A 54 12.81 1.74 -12.13
CA ASN A 54 13.79 1.63 -13.21
C ASN A 54 14.37 0.21 -13.35
N GLY A 55 13.75 -0.81 -12.74
CA GLY A 55 14.20 -2.19 -12.83
C GLY A 55 15.30 -2.53 -11.81
N ASN A 56 15.36 -1.81 -10.69
CA ASN A 56 16.35 -2.07 -9.64
C ASN A 56 16.01 -3.35 -8.83
N LYS A 57 16.92 -3.77 -7.94
CA LYS A 57 16.68 -4.87 -6.98
C LYS A 57 15.52 -4.53 -6.04
N ASP A 58 14.76 -5.54 -5.62
CA ASP A 58 13.59 -5.38 -4.73
C ASP A 58 13.93 -4.67 -3.41
N ASP A 59 15.12 -4.89 -2.86
CA ASP A 59 15.60 -4.21 -1.65
C ASP A 59 15.76 -2.70 -1.86
N VAL A 60 16.25 -2.29 -3.04
CA VAL A 60 16.40 -0.88 -3.40
C VAL A 60 15.04 -0.23 -3.58
N LEU A 61 14.11 -0.91 -4.26
CA LEU A 61 12.73 -0.44 -4.42
C LEU A 61 12.04 -0.28 -3.06
N THR A 62 12.24 -1.25 -2.16
CA THR A 62 11.71 -1.21 -0.79
C THR A 62 12.28 -0.03 -0.01
N ASP A 63 13.59 0.21 -0.08
CA ASP A 63 14.24 1.35 0.61
C ASP A 63 13.76 2.70 0.07
N LEU A 64 13.65 2.85 -1.25
CA LEU A 64 13.12 4.07 -1.87
C LEU A 64 11.67 4.32 -1.48
N LEU A 65 10.84 3.27 -1.46
CA LEU A 65 9.46 3.35 -1.02
C LEU A 65 9.37 3.76 0.46
N ARG A 66 10.16 3.14 1.34
CA ARG A 66 10.26 3.51 2.76
C ARG A 66 10.61 5.00 2.93
N ARG A 67 11.65 5.48 2.25
CA ARG A 67 12.05 6.90 2.29
C ARG A 67 10.97 7.83 1.78
N SER A 68 10.24 7.41 0.74
CA SER A 68 9.16 8.22 0.15
C SER A 68 7.95 8.37 1.07
N LEU A 69 7.75 7.41 1.97
CA LEU A 69 6.68 7.39 2.99
C LEU A 69 7.13 7.94 4.35
N MET A 70 8.44 8.03 4.60
CA MET A 70 8.99 8.54 5.85
C MET A 70 8.45 9.95 6.14
N SER A 71 8.04 10.18 7.40
CA SER A 71 7.50 11.45 7.89
C SER A 71 6.22 11.93 7.19
N LYS A 72 5.52 11.07 6.45
CA LYS A 72 4.21 11.36 5.85
C LYS A 72 3.12 10.51 6.47
N ARG A 73 1.89 11.04 6.52
CA ARG A 73 0.70 10.24 6.84
C ARG A 73 0.24 9.55 5.57
N TYR A 74 0.29 8.22 5.57
CA TYR A 74 -0.08 7.43 4.40
C TYR A 74 -1.23 6.47 4.70
N LEU A 75 -2.07 6.25 3.69
CA LEU A 75 -3.11 5.23 3.66
C LEU A 75 -2.87 4.31 2.46
N ILE A 76 -2.63 3.03 2.73
CA ILE A 76 -2.44 2.00 1.71
C ILE A 76 -3.62 1.04 1.81
N VAL A 77 -4.39 0.92 0.74
CA VAL A 77 -5.50 -0.05 0.65
C VAL A 77 -5.06 -1.22 -0.21
N LEU A 78 -5.11 -2.42 0.36
CA LEU A 78 -4.95 -3.68 -0.35
C LEU A 78 -6.35 -4.28 -0.56
N ASP A 79 -6.80 -4.37 -1.80
CA ASP A 79 -8.12 -4.87 -2.18
C ASP A 79 -8.01 -6.22 -2.89
N ASP A 80 -9.07 -7.01 -2.80
CA ASP A 80 -9.17 -8.36 -3.38
C ASP A 80 -8.03 -9.32 -3.01
N MET A 81 -7.56 -9.28 -1.76
CA MET A 81 -6.55 -10.22 -1.25
C MET A 81 -7.12 -11.64 -1.10
N TRP A 82 -6.42 -12.61 -1.69
CA TRP A 82 -6.74 -14.04 -1.60
C TRP A 82 -5.91 -14.79 -0.55
N ASP A 83 -4.79 -14.20 -0.10
CA ASP A 83 -3.87 -14.75 0.89
C ASP A 83 -3.23 -13.63 1.72
N CYS A 84 -2.68 -13.95 2.90
CA CYS A 84 -1.99 -13.02 3.79
C CYS A 84 -0.56 -12.67 3.32
N MET A 85 0.02 -13.42 2.38
CA MET A 85 1.38 -13.16 1.86
C MET A 85 1.61 -11.69 1.47
N ALA A 86 0.65 -11.08 0.75
CA ALA A 86 0.73 -9.68 0.34
C ALA A 86 0.81 -8.71 1.52
N TRP A 87 0.12 -9.02 2.61
CA TRP A 87 0.15 -8.22 3.84
C TRP A 87 1.45 -8.44 4.61
N ASP A 88 1.92 -9.69 4.72
CA ASP A 88 3.15 -10.02 5.45
C ASP A 88 4.38 -9.38 4.80
N ASP A 89 4.51 -9.49 3.48
CA ASP A 89 5.58 -8.82 2.72
C ASP A 89 5.52 -7.30 2.88
N LEU A 90 4.32 -6.73 2.81
CA LEU A 90 4.15 -5.29 2.95
C LEU A 90 4.48 -4.82 4.38
N ARG A 91 4.08 -5.59 5.40
CA ARG A 91 4.42 -5.33 6.79
C ARG A 91 5.93 -5.35 7.00
N LEU A 92 6.64 -6.33 6.44
CA LEU A 92 8.10 -6.38 6.47
C LEU A 92 8.73 -5.17 5.74
N CYS A 93 8.16 -4.76 4.61
CA CYS A 93 8.57 -3.55 3.91
C CYS A 93 8.31 -2.26 4.71
N PHE A 94 7.40 -2.24 5.69
CA PHE A 94 7.08 -1.06 6.49
C PHE A 94 7.29 -1.23 7.98
N GLN A 95 8.12 -2.17 8.45
CA GLN A 95 8.55 -2.23 9.85
C GLN A 95 9.32 -0.95 10.24
N MET A 96 8.54 0.08 10.48
CA MET A 96 8.74 1.28 11.27
C MET A 96 8.37 0.83 12.69
N LEU A 97 9.28 1.08 13.63
CA LEU A 97 9.20 0.69 15.06
C LEU A 97 7.75 0.59 15.55
N GLU A 98 7.37 -0.59 16.07
CA GLU A 98 6.21 -0.71 16.97
C GLU A 98 6.43 0.26 18.12
N ILE A 99 5.83 1.45 18.04
CA ILE A 99 5.54 2.22 19.25
C ILE A 99 4.23 1.64 19.75
N GLU A 100 4.34 0.64 20.62
CA GLU A 100 3.25 0.33 21.54
C GLU A 100 2.99 1.60 22.35
N ALA A 101 1.89 2.28 22.05
CA ALA A 101 1.34 3.25 22.97
C ALA A 101 0.81 2.47 24.17
N LYS A 102 1.54 2.57 25.30
CA LYS A 102 1.01 2.25 26.63
C LYS A 102 -0.13 3.19 27.00
#